data_AF-A0A9F5J516-F1
#
_entry.id   AF-A0A9F5J516-F1
#
_cell.length_a   1.000
_cell.length_b   1.000
_cell.length_c   1.000
_cell.angle_alpha   90.00
_cell.angle_beta   90.00
_cell.angle_gamma   90.00
#
_symmetry.space_group_name_H-M   'P 1'
#
loop_
_entity.id
_entity.type
_entity.pdbx_description
1 polymer ?
#
loop_
_entity_poly.entity_id
_entity_poly.type
_entity_poly.pdbx_seq_one_letter_code
_entity_poly.pdbx_strand_id
1 'polypeptide(L)'
;MGSPGKYVAEEISQQVNDALSRLQNKQLFQTTWDIVAFAIFFTFIGMVLLLALLALIRCCCCDCESSGSYKKIKKRKVGIDNMGMEP
;
A
#
# COMPACT_ATOMS: atom_id res chain seq x y z
N MET A 1 11.14 -32.99 29.15
CA MET A 1 9.81 -32.44 28.82
C MET A 1 9.92 -31.64 27.54
N GLY A 2 9.26 -32.08 26.47
CA GLY A 2 9.35 -31.47 25.13
C GLY A 2 8.55 -30.17 25.03
N SER A 3 9.17 -29.14 24.44
CA SER A 3 8.70 -27.75 24.40
C SER A 3 7.36 -27.56 23.65
N PRO A 4 6.43 -26.74 24.19
CA PRO A 4 5.10 -26.52 23.61
C PRO A 4 5.00 -25.82 22.27
N GLY A 5 6.09 -25.24 21.80
CA GLY A 5 6.13 -24.70 20.45
C GLY A 5 6.15 -25.76 19.35
N LYS A 6 6.67 -26.98 19.62
CA LYS A 6 6.92 -27.96 18.55
C LYS A 6 5.63 -28.63 18.05
N TYR A 7 4.71 -28.95 18.95
CA TYR A 7 3.42 -29.57 18.58
C TYR A 7 2.50 -28.58 17.89
N VAL A 8 2.44 -27.33 18.36
CA VAL A 8 1.61 -26.28 17.74
C VAL A 8 2.12 -25.95 16.33
N ALA A 9 3.44 -25.87 16.14
CA ALA A 9 4.03 -25.67 14.82
C ALA A 9 3.75 -26.84 13.86
N GLU A 10 3.76 -28.07 14.38
CA GLU A 10 3.49 -29.28 13.59
C GLU A 10 2.00 -29.37 13.20
N GLU A 11 1.08 -29.05 14.12
CA GLU A 11 -0.36 -28.98 13.86
C GLU A 11 -0.70 -27.89 12.84
N ILE A 12 -0.10 -26.70 12.95
CA ILE A 12 -0.26 -25.62 11.96
C ILE A 12 0.29 -26.06 10.60
N SER A 13 1.46 -26.72 10.57
CA SER A 13 2.05 -27.21 9.33
C SER A 13 1.18 -28.26 8.66
N GLN A 14 0.54 -29.14 9.43
CA GLN A 14 -0.40 -30.12 8.89
C GLN A 14 -1.69 -29.47 8.37
N GLN A 15 -2.27 -28.52 9.10
CA GLN A 15 -3.47 -27.79 8.64
C GLN A 15 -3.20 -26.98 7.37
N VAL A 16 -2.03 -26.35 7.27
CA VAL A 16 -1.61 -25.62 6.06
C VAL A 16 -1.41 -26.60 4.90
N ASN A 17 -0.75 -27.74 5.11
CA ASN A 17 -0.55 -28.74 4.06
C ASN A 17 -1.87 -29.40 3.60
N ASP A 18 -2.83 -29.62 4.50
CA ASP A 18 -4.14 -30.16 4.13
C ASP A 18 -4.99 -29.11 3.38
N ALA A 19 -4.97 -27.85 3.83
CA ALA A 19 -5.61 -26.75 3.11
C ALA A 19 -4.98 -26.55 1.72
N LEU A 20 -3.66 -26.57 1.62
CA LEU A 20 -2.94 -26.48 0.34
C LEU A 20 -3.21 -27.69 -0.56
N SER A 21 -3.20 -28.91 -0.02
CA SER A 21 -3.56 -30.12 -0.77
C SER A 21 -4.99 -30.05 -1.30
N ARG A 22 -5.94 -29.55 -0.50
CA ARG A 22 -7.33 -29.40 -0.92
C ARG A 22 -7.53 -28.27 -1.95
N LEU A 23 -6.76 -27.19 -1.85
CA LEU A 23 -6.69 -26.12 -2.85
C LEU A 23 -6.05 -26.58 -4.16
N GLN A 24 -5.09 -27.50 -4.09
CA GLN A 24 -4.40 -28.06 -5.24
C GLN A 24 -5.20 -29.19 -5.91
N ASN A 25 -5.93 -29.99 -5.12
CA ASN A 25 -6.72 -31.12 -5.59
C ASN A 25 -8.13 -30.72 -6.07
N LYS A 26 -8.70 -29.62 -5.57
CA LYS A 26 -9.78 -28.93 -6.30
C LYS A 26 -9.13 -28.20 -7.46
N GLN A 27 -9.70 -28.35 -8.65
CA GLN A 27 -9.27 -27.79 -9.95
C GLN A 27 -9.03 -26.26 -10.04
N LEU A 28 -8.79 -25.54 -8.95
CA LEU A 28 -8.58 -24.10 -8.88
C LEU A 28 -7.40 -23.60 -9.74
N PHE A 29 -6.57 -24.51 -10.26
CA PHE A 29 -5.44 -24.20 -11.15
C PHE A 29 -5.44 -24.98 -12.48
N GLN A 30 -6.47 -25.77 -12.80
CA GLN A 30 -6.48 -26.59 -14.03
C GLN A 30 -7.36 -26.02 -15.14
N THR A 31 -8.38 -25.23 -14.81
CA THR A 31 -9.23 -24.60 -15.81
C THR A 31 -8.59 -23.30 -16.29
N THR A 32 -8.43 -23.13 -17.61
CA THR A 32 -7.86 -21.91 -18.23
C THR A 32 -8.60 -20.63 -17.81
N TRP A 33 -9.87 -20.72 -17.44
CA TRP A 33 -10.64 -19.61 -16.90
C TRP A 33 -10.27 -19.21 -15.47
N ASP A 34 -9.93 -20.16 -14.61
CA ASP A 34 -9.54 -19.87 -13.22
C ASP A 34 -8.16 -19.20 -13.17
N ILE A 35 -7.22 -19.59 -14.04
CA ILE A 35 -5.91 -18.92 -14.11
C ILE A 35 -6.03 -17.49 -14.65
N VAL A 36 -6.94 -17.23 -15.59
CA VAL A 36 -7.22 -15.86 -16.07
C VAL A 36 -7.86 -15.04 -14.96
N ALA A 37 -8.85 -15.59 -14.25
CA ALA A 37 -9.49 -14.91 -13.12
C ALA A 37 -8.47 -14.62 -12.00
N PHE A 38 -7.60 -15.58 -11.69
CA PHE A 38 -6.55 -15.41 -10.69
C PHE A 38 -5.52 -14.35 -11.11
N ALA A 39 -5.12 -14.32 -12.38
CA ALA A 39 -4.22 -13.29 -12.90
C ALA A 39 -4.84 -11.87 -12.81
N ILE A 40 -6.12 -11.72 -13.14
CA ILE A 40 -6.83 -10.43 -13.01
C ILE A 40 -6.91 -10.00 -11.54
N PHE A 41 -7.23 -10.93 -10.65
CA PHE A 41 -7.30 -10.65 -9.21
C PHE A 41 -5.93 -10.26 -8.64
N PHE A 42 -4.88 -11.02 -8.97
CA PHE A 42 -3.53 -10.77 -8.49
C PHE A 42 -2.93 -9.50 -9.08
N THR A 43 -3.23 -9.18 -10.34
CA THR A 43 -2.83 -7.90 -10.93
C THR A 43 -3.56 -6.74 -10.27
N PHE A 44 -4.85 -6.84 -9.98
CA PHE A 44 -5.58 -5.80 -9.25
C PHE A 44 -5.00 -5.56 -7.84
N ILE A 45 -4.83 -6.62 -7.06
CA ILE A 45 -4.23 -6.53 -5.72
C ILE A 45 -2.80 -6.01 -5.81
N GLY A 46 -2.01 -6.54 -6.75
CA GLY A 46 -0.63 -6.11 -6.99
C GLY A 46 -0.55 -4.63 -7.34
N MET A 47 -1.45 -4.12 -8.18
CA MET A 47 -1.51 -2.70 -8.53
C MET A 47 -1.90 -1.84 -7.33
N VAL A 48 -2.88 -2.26 -6.52
CA VAL A 48 -3.26 -1.54 -5.30
C VAL A 48 -2.10 -1.50 -4.30
N LEU A 49 -1.43 -2.62 -4.06
CA LEU A 49 -0.27 -2.71 -3.18
C LEU A 49 0.90 -1.88 -3.71
N LEU A 50 1.18 -1.95 -5.02
CA LEU A 50 2.23 -1.16 -5.67
C LEU A 50 1.96 0.34 -5.51
N LEU A 51 0.73 0.79 -5.79
CA LEU A 51 0.34 2.19 -5.62
C LEU A 51 0.42 2.63 -4.16
N ALA A 52 0.00 1.78 -3.22
CA ALA A 52 0.13 2.05 -1.79
C ALA A 52 1.61 2.19 -1.38
N LEU A 53 2.49 1.31 -1.83
CA LEU A 53 3.93 1.40 -1.58
C LEU A 53 4.54 2.66 -2.18
N LEU A 54 4.19 3.00 -3.43
CA LEU A 54 4.64 4.24 -4.07
C LEU A 54 4.13 5.47 -3.31
N ALA A 55 2.89 5.46 -2.84
CA ALA A 55 2.34 6.53 -2.01
C ALA A 55 3.07 6.65 -0.67
N LEU A 56 3.41 5.53 -0.02
CA LEU A 56 4.21 5.53 1.20
C LEU A 56 5.61 6.09 0.95
N ILE A 57 6.29 5.69 -0.12
CA ILE A 57 7.62 6.21 -0.46
C ILE A 57 7.54 7.71 -0.79
N ARG A 58 6.57 8.12 -1.62
CA ARG A 58 6.43 9.52 -2.05
C ARG A 58 6.02 10.41 -0.89
N CYS A 59 5.03 10.00 -0.09
CA CYS A 59 4.51 10.76 1.04
C CYS A 59 5.47 10.73 2.24
N CYS A 60 5.87 9.55 2.73
CA CYS A 60 6.72 9.46 3.94
C CYS A 60 8.21 9.75 3.69
N CYS A 61 8.76 9.53 2.48
CA CYS A 61 10.20 9.69 2.24
C CYS A 61 10.59 10.83 1.30
N CYS A 62 9.66 11.45 0.54
CA CYS A 62 10.01 12.49 -0.45
C CYS A 62 9.10 13.73 -0.52
N ASP A 63 7.96 13.79 0.17
CA ASP A 63 7.06 14.97 0.16
C ASP A 63 6.57 15.41 1.56
N CYS A 64 6.89 14.71 2.64
CA CYS A 64 6.58 15.15 4.01
C CYS A 64 7.47 16.30 4.54
N GLU A 65 8.36 16.86 3.71
CA GLU A 65 8.97 18.18 3.94
C GLU A 65 8.41 19.28 3.00
N SER A 66 7.32 19.00 2.28
CA SER A 66 6.64 20.03 1.48
C SER A 66 5.54 20.77 2.25
N SER A 67 5.32 20.44 3.53
CA SER A 67 4.84 21.43 4.51
C SER A 67 5.90 22.52 4.80
N GLY A 68 7.09 22.42 4.20
CA GLY A 68 8.07 23.50 4.03
C GLY A 68 8.07 24.13 2.63
N SER A 69 7.26 23.66 1.68
CA SER A 69 7.09 24.30 0.37
C SER A 69 5.96 25.33 0.43
N TYR A 70 6.10 26.24 1.38
CA TYR A 70 5.83 27.62 1.04
C TYR A 70 6.92 28.03 0.03
N LYS A 71 6.77 27.66 -1.24
CA LYS A 71 7.08 28.65 -2.26
C LYS A 71 6.08 29.78 -2.00
N LYS A 72 6.40 30.62 -1.00
CA LYS A 72 5.91 31.99 -0.91
C LYS A 72 6.40 32.58 -2.20
N ILE A 73 5.58 32.45 -3.24
CA ILE A 73 5.55 33.42 -4.33
C ILE A 73 5.55 34.72 -3.56
N LYS A 74 6.68 35.44 -3.56
CA LYS A 74 6.80 36.74 -2.92
C LYS A 74 5.84 37.62 -3.70
N LYS A 75 4.56 37.62 -3.30
CA LYS A 75 3.58 38.53 -3.85
C LYS A 75 4.14 39.90 -3.51
N ARG A 76 4.61 40.61 -4.53
CA ARG A 76 5.03 42.01 -4.39
C ARG A 76 3.80 42.71 -3.83
N LYS A 77 3.89 43.23 -2.61
CA LYS A 77 2.81 44.07 -2.08
C LYS A 77 2.69 45.26 -3.03
N VAL A 78 1.64 45.26 -3.84
CA VAL A 78 1.23 46.41 -4.65
C VAL A 78 0.05 47.03 -3.93
N GLY A 79 0.37 47.92 -3.00
CA GLY A 79 -0.56 48.88 -2.45
C GLY A 79 0.00 50.26 -2.79
N ILE A 80 -0.85 51.14 -3.31
CA ILE A 80 -0.56 52.57 -3.31
C ILE A 80 -0.74 53.02 -1.86
N ASP A 81 0.33 53.55 -1.27
CA ASP A 81 0.24 54.16 0.06
C ASP A 81 -0.67 55.39 -0.06
N ASN A 82 -1.78 55.39 0.68
CA ASN A 82 -2.73 56.49 0.65
C ASN A 82 -2.17 57.64 1.51
N MET A 83 -1.40 58.54 0.89
CA MET A 83 -0.85 59.73 1.56
C MET A 83 -1.90 60.76 1.97
N GLY A 84 -3.19 60.56 1.66
CA GLY A 84 -4.28 61.44 2.08
C GLY A 84 -4.82 61.15 3.48
N MET A 85 -4.19 60.23 4.23
CA MET A 85 -4.57 59.89 5.60
C MET A 85 -3.70 60.65 6.60
N GLU A 86 -3.74 61.97 6.52
CA GLU A 86 -3.46 62.83 7.66
C GLU A 86 -4.78 63.06 8.41
N PRO A 87 -4.78 63.12 9.76
CA PRO A 87 -6.00 63.18 10.56
C PRO A 87 -6.85 64.44 10.32
#